data_AF-A0A3D6BU73-F1
#
_entry.id   AF-A0A3D6BU73-F1
#
_cell.length_a   1.000
_cell.length_b   1.000
_cell.length_c   1.000
_cell.angle_alpha   90.00
_cell.angle_beta   90.00
_cell.angle_gamma   90.00
#
_symmetry.space_group_name_H-M   'P 1'
#
loop_
_entity.id
_entity.type
_entity.pdbx_description
1 polymer ?
#
loop_
_entity_poly.entity_id
_entity_poly.type
_entity_poly.pdbx_seq_one_letter_code
_entity_poly.pdbx_strand_id
1 'polypeptide(L)'
;GELKLPSTKVSKKEVDMALSLIENYTTDFKLDKYKDIYNKQLMKIINNKAAGKSTRTKKVDTTPTQADDLMAKLKASLERKKKSKAS
;
A
#
# COMPACT_ATOMS: atom_id res chain seq x y z
N GLY A 1 6.46 4.23 23.57
CA GLY A 1 5.79 5.52 23.29
C GLY A 1 4.30 5.29 23.32
N GLU A 2 3.55 6.09 24.06
CA GLU A 2 2.08 5.98 24.13
C GLU A 2 1.44 6.42 22.81
N LEU A 3 0.69 5.51 22.16
CA LEU A 3 -0.13 5.84 21.00
C LEU A 3 -1.45 6.47 21.46
N LYS A 4 -1.76 7.68 20.95
CA LYS A 4 -3.07 8.31 21.15
C LYS A 4 -4.08 7.71 20.17
N LEU A 5 -4.90 6.77 20.65
CA LEU A 5 -5.98 6.16 19.87
C LEU A 5 -7.32 6.83 20.21
N PRO A 6 -8.23 7.03 19.23
CA PRO A 6 -9.60 7.47 19.50
C PRO A 6 -10.33 6.45 20.38
N SER A 7 -11.33 6.89 21.15
CA SER A 7 -12.10 6.06 22.09
C SER A 7 -13.05 5.08 21.37
N THR A 8 -12.50 4.13 20.63
CA THR A 8 -13.21 2.97 20.11
C THR A 8 -12.90 1.76 20.98
N LYS A 9 -13.89 0.91 21.27
CA LYS A 9 -13.68 -0.33 22.03
C LYS A 9 -12.96 -1.35 21.14
N VAL A 10 -11.64 -1.36 21.18
CA VAL A 10 -10.79 -2.34 20.48
C VAL A 10 -10.31 -3.39 21.50
N SER A 11 -10.25 -4.67 21.13
CA SER A 11 -9.77 -5.69 22.06
C SER A 11 -8.25 -5.63 22.22
N LYS A 12 -7.75 -6.00 23.42
CA LYS A 12 -6.30 -6.04 23.69
C LYS A 12 -5.53 -6.91 22.69
N LYS A 13 -6.12 -8.05 22.28
CA LYS A 13 -5.54 -8.96 21.29
C LYS A 13 -5.34 -8.31 19.92
N GLU A 14 -6.26 -7.46 19.50
CA GLU A 14 -6.16 -6.72 18.23
C GLU A 14 -5.09 -5.63 18.30
N VAL A 15 -4.97 -4.95 19.44
CA VAL A 15 -3.92 -3.95 19.68
C VAL A 15 -2.53 -4.60 19.67
N ASP A 16 -2.34 -5.69 20.40
CA ASP A 16 -1.06 -6.42 20.44
C ASP A 16 -0.67 -6.95 19.04
N MET A 17 -1.65 -7.44 18.28
CA MET A 17 -1.44 -7.85 16.89
C MET A 17 -1.03 -6.68 15.99
N ALA A 18 -1.69 -5.52 16.11
CA ALA A 18 -1.36 -4.34 15.34
C ALA A 18 0.05 -3.83 15.64
N LEU A 19 0.45 -3.81 16.93
CA LEU A 19 1.80 -3.42 17.35
C LEU A 19 2.86 -4.36 16.76
N SER A 20 2.65 -5.67 16.83
CA SER A 20 3.56 -6.65 16.23
C SER A 20 3.68 -6.47 14.71
N LEU A 21 2.60 -6.12 14.01
CA LEU A 21 2.66 -5.82 12.58
C LEU A 21 3.46 -4.54 12.31
N ILE A 22 3.24 -3.48 13.08
CA ILE A 22 4.01 -2.23 12.96
C ILE A 22 5.49 -2.52 13.11
N GLU A 23 5.90 -3.24 14.15
CA GLU A 23 7.31 -3.60 14.37
C GLU A 23 7.88 -4.40 13.20
N ASN A 24 7.15 -5.42 12.72
CA ASN A 24 7.60 -6.27 11.62
C ASN A 24 7.71 -5.57 10.26
N TYR A 25 6.96 -4.48 10.03
CA TYR A 25 6.97 -3.71 8.78
C TYR A 25 7.67 -2.35 8.93
N THR A 26 8.13 -2.00 10.13
CA THR A 26 8.93 -0.80 10.36
C THR A 26 10.28 -0.98 9.68
N THR A 27 10.67 0.02 8.90
CA THR A 27 11.97 0.07 8.23
C THR A 27 12.49 1.50 8.26
N ASP A 28 13.80 1.67 8.16
CA ASP A 28 14.40 2.99 8.08
C ASP A 28 13.87 3.74 6.85
N PHE A 29 13.35 4.94 7.09
CA PHE A 29 12.90 5.82 6.02
C PHE A 29 14.11 6.35 5.23
N LYS A 30 14.24 5.92 3.98
CA LYS A 30 15.28 6.38 3.05
C LYS A 30 14.65 7.20 1.94
N LEU A 31 14.83 8.53 1.99
CA LEU A 31 14.24 9.48 1.04
C LEU A 31 14.61 9.13 -0.42
N ASP A 32 15.85 8.69 -0.65
CA ASP A 32 16.38 8.34 -1.97
C ASP A 32 15.62 7.21 -2.70
N LYS A 33 14.89 6.36 -1.94
CA LYS A 33 14.07 5.30 -2.52
C LYS A 33 12.80 5.83 -3.19
N TYR A 34 12.38 7.04 -2.87
CA TYR A 34 11.16 7.65 -3.37
C TYR A 34 11.50 8.63 -4.49
N LYS A 35 11.03 8.32 -5.70
CA LYS A 35 11.25 9.16 -6.88
C LYS A 35 10.02 10.04 -7.11
N ASP A 36 10.25 11.22 -7.65
CA ASP A 36 9.17 12.07 -8.14
C ASP A 36 8.55 11.47 -9.41
N ILE A 37 7.54 10.62 -9.19
CA ILE A 37 6.79 9.96 -10.26
C ILE A 37 6.04 11.01 -11.08
N TYR A 38 5.55 12.08 -10.45
CA TYR A 38 4.78 13.12 -11.12
C TYR A 38 5.64 13.84 -12.15
N ASN A 39 6.80 14.36 -11.74
CA ASN A 39 7.73 15.04 -12.64
C ASN A 39 8.15 14.12 -13.80
N LYS A 40 8.51 12.86 -13.49
CA LYS A 40 8.83 11.87 -14.52
C LYS A 40 7.71 11.67 -15.53
N GLN A 41 6.47 11.55 -15.07
CA GLN A 41 5.30 11.38 -15.94
C GLN A 41 5.02 12.65 -16.74
N LEU A 42 5.13 13.83 -16.12
CA LEU A 42 4.94 15.12 -16.77
C LEU A 42 5.95 15.33 -17.90
N MET A 43 7.24 15.10 -17.64
CA MET A 43 8.29 15.20 -18.66
C MET A 43 8.06 14.22 -19.81
N LYS A 44 7.57 13.01 -19.52
CA LYS A 44 7.19 12.04 -20.56
C LYS A 44 6.05 12.58 -21.44
N ILE A 45 5.04 13.23 -20.85
CA ILE A 45 3.93 13.85 -21.60
C ILE A 45 4.45 15.00 -22.46
N ILE A 46 5.27 15.89 -21.91
CA ILE A 46 5.86 17.04 -22.62
C ILE A 46 6.67 16.54 -23.83
N ASN A 47 7.58 15.60 -23.64
CA ASN A 47 8.41 15.05 -24.72
C ASN A 47 7.58 14.37 -25.81
N ASN A 48 6.54 13.62 -25.45
CA ASN A 48 5.63 12.99 -26.42
C ASN A 48 4.87 14.03 -27.25
N LYS A 49 4.38 15.10 -26.61
CA LYS A 49 3.72 16.22 -27.29
C LYS A 49 4.67 16.97 -28.22
N ALA A 50 5.88 17.27 -27.74
CA ALA A 50 6.92 17.93 -28.54
C ALA A 50 7.32 17.09 -29.78
N ALA A 51 7.33 15.76 -29.65
CA ALA A 51 7.58 14.82 -30.76
C ALA A 51 6.37 14.59 -31.68
N GLY A 52 5.26 15.34 -31.52
CA GLY A 52 4.06 15.22 -32.35
C GLY A 52 3.22 13.95 -32.10
N LYS A 53 3.49 13.19 -31.04
CA LYS A 53 2.79 11.94 -30.73
C LYS A 53 1.60 12.22 -29.81
N SER A 54 0.38 12.10 -30.34
CA SER A 54 -0.84 12.19 -29.54
C SER A 54 -1.02 10.93 -28.69
N THR A 55 -0.98 11.07 -27.36
CA THR A 55 -1.19 9.96 -26.44
C THR A 55 -2.68 9.67 -26.29
N ARG A 56 -3.14 8.51 -26.73
CA ARG A 56 -4.54 8.06 -26.56
C ARG A 56 -4.77 7.66 -25.10
N THR A 57 -5.75 8.29 -24.45
CA THR A 57 -6.13 7.99 -23.07
C THR A 57 -6.66 6.56 -22.99
N LYS A 58 -6.05 5.71 -22.15
CA LYS A 58 -6.64 4.40 -21.83
C LYS A 58 -7.88 4.65 -20.98
N LYS A 59 -8.99 4.00 -21.33
CA LYS A 59 -10.17 3.94 -20.46
C LYS A 59 -9.75 3.21 -19.19
N VAL A 60 -9.88 3.88 -18.04
CA VAL A 60 -9.71 3.26 -16.73
C VAL A 60 -10.96 2.44 -16.47
N ASP A 61 -10.77 1.18 -16.10
CA ASP A 61 -11.88 0.33 -15.68
C ASP A 61 -12.34 0.80 -14.29
N THR A 62 -13.57 1.33 -14.20
CA THR A 62 -14.15 1.87 -12.97
C THR A 62 -14.98 0.84 -12.23
N THR A 63 -14.89 -0.44 -12.61
CA THR A 63 -15.61 -1.51 -11.91
C THR A 63 -15.19 -1.56 -10.44
N PRO A 64 -16.12 -1.32 -9.50
CA PRO A 64 -15.81 -1.43 -8.08
C PRO A 64 -15.40 -2.86 -7.76
N THR A 65 -14.23 -3.06 -7.18
CA THR A 65 -13.84 -4.36 -6.65
C THR A 65 -14.58 -4.55 -5.33
N GLN A 66 -15.47 -5.54 -5.23
CA GLN A 66 -16.14 -5.86 -3.96
C GLN A 66 -15.09 -6.22 -2.90
N ALA A 67 -14.97 -5.36 -1.90
CA ALA A 67 -14.03 -5.49 -0.80
C ALA A 67 -14.68 -6.26 0.36
N ASP A 68 -15.24 -7.44 0.09
CA ASP A 68 -15.86 -8.21 1.15
C ASP A 68 -14.76 -8.91 1.98
N ASP A 69 -14.83 -8.66 3.29
CA ASP A 69 -13.99 -9.15 4.38
C ASP A 69 -12.47 -8.92 4.27
N LEU A 70 -12.06 -7.66 4.46
CA LEU A 70 -10.65 -7.27 4.59
C LEU A 70 -9.93 -7.99 5.75
N MET A 71 -10.63 -8.31 6.84
CA MET A 71 -10.04 -8.93 8.02
C MET A 71 -9.71 -10.41 7.76
N ALA A 72 -10.62 -11.17 7.15
CA ALA A 72 -10.32 -12.54 6.75
C ALA A 72 -9.21 -12.59 5.69
N LYS A 73 -9.21 -11.68 4.72
CA LYS A 73 -8.14 -11.58 3.72
C LYS A 73 -6.78 -11.29 4.36
N LEU A 74 -6.74 -10.44 5.38
CA LEU A 74 -5.53 -10.17 6.14
C LEU A 74 -5.04 -11.41 6.88
N LYS A 75 -5.92 -12.11 7.62
CA LYS A 75 -5.58 -13.35 8.33
C LYS A 75 -5.01 -14.41 7.38
N ALA A 76 -5.67 -14.65 6.25
CA ALA A 76 -5.21 -15.60 5.24
C ALA A 76 -3.85 -15.20 4.61
N SER A 77 -3.57 -13.90 4.46
CA SER A 77 -2.27 -13.42 3.98
C SER A 77 -1.13 -13.72 4.97
N LEU A 78 -1.38 -13.51 6.27
CA LEU A 78 -0.40 -13.73 7.33
C LEU A 78 -0.06 -15.22 7.51
N GLU A 79 -1.05 -16.11 7.42
CA GLU A 79 -0.83 -17.56 7.51
C GLU A 79 0.02 -18.09 6.35
N ARG A 80 -0.19 -17.58 5.14
CA ARG A 80 0.62 -17.94 3.95
C ARG A 80 2.09 -17.55 4.11
N LYS A 81 2.37 -16.36 4.66
CA LYS A 81 3.74 -15.86 4.90
C LYS A 81 4.48 -16.68 5.97
N LYS A 82 3.76 -17.27 6.94
CA LYS A 82 4.35 -18.13 7.97
C LYS A 82 4.77 -19.50 7.42
N LYS A 83 4.00 -20.09 6.51
CA LYS A 83 4.32 -21.40 5.90
C LYS A 83 5.55 -21.36 4.98
N SER A 84 5.81 -20.26 4.28
CA SER A 84 6.98 -20.13 3.40
C SER A 84 8.32 -19.92 4.12
N LYS A 85 8.30 -19.67 5.44
CA LYS A 85 9.52 -19.55 6.27
C LYS A 85 9.91 -20.86 6.97
N ALA A 86 9.10 -21.90 6.82
CA ALA A 86 9.29 -23.20 7.45
C ALA A 86 9.65 -24.32 6.44
N SER A 87 9.98 -23.94 5.20
CA SER A 87 10.50 -24.83 4.15
C SER A 87 11.85 -24.34 3.65
#